data_AF-X0S1T7-F1
#
_entry.id   AF-X0S1T7-F1
#
_cell.length_a   1.000
_cell.length_b   1.000
_cell.length_c   1.000
_cell.angle_alpha   90.00
_cell.angle_beta   90.00
_cell.angle_gamma   90.00
#
_symmetry.space_group_name_H-M   'P 1'
#
loop_
_entity.id
_entity.type
_entity.pdbx_description
1 polymer ?
#
loop_
_entity_poly.entity_id
_entity_poly.type
_entity_poly.pdbx_seq_one_letter_code
_entity_poly.pdbx_strand_id
1 'polypeptide(L)' 'MSEDVKEFVFKIVVLGDAAVGKTSLINMYIEQSFTEDYKPTLGANIIRKDVHVDEINANVR' A
#
# COMPACT_ATOMS: atom_id res chain seq x y z
N MET A 1 16.22 16.29 24.40
CA MET A 1 16.75 15.39 23.35
C MET A 1 15.55 15.10 22.45
N SER A 2 15.56 15.56 21.20
CA SER A 2 14.53 15.18 20.23
C SER A 2 14.68 13.70 19.95
N GLU A 3 13.63 12.91 20.12
CA GLU A 3 13.64 11.53 19.63
C GLU A 3 13.76 11.58 18.10
N ASP A 4 14.80 10.95 17.56
CA ASP A 4 15.03 10.89 16.12
C ASP A 4 13.92 10.07 15.45
N VAL A 5 13.23 10.68 14.48
CA VAL A 5 12.21 10.00 13.68
C VAL A 5 12.90 9.00 12.76
N LYS A 6 12.49 7.74 12.81
CA LYS A 6 13.06 6.67 11.96
C LYS A 6 12.45 6.71 10.56
N GLU A 7 13.23 6.45 9.52
CA GLU A 7 12.72 6.31 8.14
C GLU A 7 12.91 4.87 7.63
N PHE A 8 11.85 4.30 7.06
CA PHE A 8 11.87 2.96 6.43
C PHE A 8 11.25 3.00 5.03
N VAL A 9 11.73 2.11 4.15
CA VAL A 9 11.15 1.88 2.82
C VAL A 9 10.91 0.39 2.64
N PHE A 10 9.68 -0.01 2.32
CA PHE A 10 9.34 -1.42 2.11
C PHE A 10 8.77 -1.67 0.71
N LYS A 11 9.27 -2.73 0.07
CA LYS A 11 8.68 -3.26 -1.16
C LYS A 11 7.78 -4.44 -0.82
N ILE A 12 6.47 -4.21 -0.87
CA ILE A 12 5.44 -5.22 -0.58
C ILE A 12 4.92 -5.80 -1.90
N VAL A 13 4.83 -7.13 -1.98
CA VAL A 13 4.29 -7.85 -3.15
C VAL A 13 3.10 -8.69 -2.71
N VAL A 14 1.95 -8.50 -3.36
CA VAL A 14 0.72 -9.26 -3.09
C VAL A 14 0.53 -10.33 -4.17
N LEU A 15 0.45 -11.59 -3.75
CA LEU A 15 0.34 -12.77 -4.63
C LEU A 15 -1.01 -13.47 -4.47
N GLY A 16 -1.42 -14.23 -5.49
CA GLY A 16 -2.66 -15.03 -5.47
C GLY A 16 -3.29 -15.16 -6.86
N ASP A 17 -4.31 -16.02 -6.97
CA ASP A 17 -4.96 -16.36 -8.24
C ASP A 17 -5.69 -15.18 -8.90
N ALA A 18 -6.05 -15.32 -10.17
CA ALA A 18 -6.83 -14.31 -10.87
C ALA A 18 -8.17 -14.03 -10.16
N ALA A 19 -8.63 -12.78 -10.18
CA ALA A 19 -9.90 -12.33 -9.62
C ALA A 19 -10.13 -12.51 -8.09
N VAL A 20 -9.12 -12.89 -7.29
CA VAL A 20 -9.25 -13.01 -5.82
C VAL A 20 -9.28 -11.65 -5.07
N GLY A 21 -9.36 -10.52 -5.77
CA GLY A 21 -9.51 -9.19 -5.15
C GLY A 21 -8.21 -8.47 -4.75
N LYS A 22 -7.03 -8.92 -5.21
CA LYS A 22 -5.74 -8.27 -4.88
C LYS A 22 -5.71 -6.78 -5.24
N THR A 23 -6.16 -6.42 -6.45
CA THR A 23 -6.22 -5.01 -6.89
C THR A 23 -7.19 -4.20 -6.03
N SER A 24 -8.35 -4.75 -5.71
CA SER A 24 -9.35 -4.10 -4.83
C SER A 24 -8.79 -3.86 -3.43
N LEU A 25 -8.03 -4.81 -2.86
CA LEU A 25 -7.38 -4.66 -1.56
C LEU A 25 -6.38 -3.50 -1.55
N ILE A 26 -5.53 -3.44 -2.58
CA ILE A 26 -4.52 -2.38 -2.72
C ILE A 26 -5.21 -1.02 -2.88
N ASN A 27 -6.22 -0.92 -3.77
CA ASN A 27 -6.95 0.33 -3.99
C ASN A 27 -7.69 0.80 -2.74
N MET A 28 -8.36 -0.11 -2.02
CA MET A 28 -9.05 0.22 -0.77
C MET A 28 -8.07 0.75 0.29
N TYR A 29 -6.90 0.13 0.41
CA TYR A 29 -5.89 0.56 1.37
C TYR A 29 -5.31 1.94 1.02
N ILE A 30 -5.15 2.27 -0.26
CA ILE A 30 -4.45 3.48 -0.69
C ILE A 30 -5.41 4.65 -0.94
N GLU A 31 -6.47 4.41 -1.70
CA GLU A 31 -7.40 5.45 -2.15
C GLU A 31 -8.65 5.56 -1.26
N GLN A 32 -8.86 4.60 -0.34
CA GLN A 32 -10.12 4.48 0.43
C GLN A 32 -11.37 4.48 -0.46
N SER A 33 -11.22 4.05 -1.72
CA SER A 33 -12.26 4.04 -2.73
C SER A 33 -12.52 2.60 -3.19
N PHE A 34 -13.77 2.29 -3.54
CA PHE A 34 -14.14 1.05 -4.20
C PHE A 34 -14.79 1.40 -5.53
N THR A 35 -14.12 1.09 -6.63
CA THR A 35 -14.65 1.28 -7.98
C THR A 35 -15.12 -0.08 -8.50
N GLU A 36 -16.41 -0.21 -8.82
CA GLU A 36 -17.01 -1.46 -9.34
C GLU A 36 -16.53 -1.82 -10.76
N ASP A 37 -15.94 -0.87 -11.49
CA ASP A 37 -15.37 -1.12 -12.82
C ASP A 37 -14.04 -1.88 -12.71
N TYR A 38 -14.14 -3.21 -12.68
CA TYR A 38 -12.99 -4.10 -12.80
C TYR A 38 -12.37 -3.97 -14.20
N LYS A 39 -11.35 -3.13 -14.33
CA LYS A 39 -10.40 -3.19 -15.44
C LYS A 39 -9.21 -4.06 -15.02
N PRO A 40 -8.88 -5.15 -15.74
CA PRO A 40 -7.71 -5.97 -15.44
C PRO A 40 -6.45 -5.12 -15.36
N THR A 41 -5.60 -5.36 -14.36
CA THR A 41 -4.29 -4.71 -14.27
C THR A 41 -3.44 -5.13 -15.46
N LEU A 42 -3.17 -4.21 -16.38
CA LEU A 42 -2.29 -4.46 -17.52
C LEU A 42 -0.83 -4.33 -17.04
N GLY A 43 -0.17 -5.47 -16.77
CA GLY A 43 1.21 -5.49 -16.28
C GLY A 43 1.31 -5.44 -14.75
N ALA A 44 2.21 -4.60 -14.22
CA ALA A 44 2.43 -4.43 -12.78
C ALA A 44 1.98 -3.02 -12.33
N ASN A 45 1.07 -2.96 -11.36
CA ASN A 45 0.69 -1.70 -10.73
C ASN A 45 1.62 -1.43 -9.55
N ILE A 46 2.43 -0.37 -9.63
CA ILE A 46 3.30 0.07 -8.55
C ILE A 46 2.62 1.26 -7.88
N ILE A 47 2.23 1.08 -6.62
CA ILE A 47 1.57 2.12 -5.84
C ILE A 47 2.37 2.36 -4.56
N ARG A 48 2.48 3.62 -4.16
CA ARG A 48 3.21 4.07 -2.96
C ARG A 48 2.23 4.69 -1.98
N LYS A 49 2.44 4.41 -0.69
CA LYS A 49 1.71 5.06 0.40
C LYS A 49 2.68 5.36 1.53
N ASP A 50 2.79 6.63 1.88
CA ASP A 50 3.55 7.05 3.04
C ASP A 50 2.66 6.94 4.30
N VAL A 51 3.19 6.33 5.36
CA VAL A 51 2.47 6.09 6.62
C VAL A 51 3.36 6.47 7.80
N HIS A 52 2.80 7.18 8.77
CA HIS A 52 3.46 7.40 10.06
C HIS A 52 2.99 6.33 11.06
N VAL A 53 3.93 5.69 11.73
CA VAL A 53 3.66 4.65 12.75
C VAL A 53 4.02 5.22 14.11
N ASP A 54 2.99 5.64 14.85
CA ASP A 54 3.12 6.35 16.12
C ASP A 54 3.87 5.53 17.17
N GLU A 55 3.64 4.20 17.23
CA GLU A 55 4.20 3.31 18.26
C GLU A 55 5.73 3.23 18.22
N ILE A 56 6.33 3.50 17.05
CA ILE A 56 7.78 3.45 16.86
C ILE A 56 8.37 4.79 16.38
N ASN A 57 7.54 5.85 16.34
CA ASN A 57 7.87 7.17 15.82
C ASN A 57 8.66 7.08 14.50
N ALA A 58 8.02 6.48 13.49
CA ALA A 58 8.66 6.19 12.21
C ALA A 58 7.82 6.59 11.00
N ASN A 59 8.49 7.12 9.98
CA ASN A 59 7.94 7.32 8.65
C ASN A 59 8.25 6.12 7.78
N VAL A 60 7.22 5.48 7.25
CA VAL A 60 7.31 4.32 6.36
C VAL A 60 6.85 4.73 4.97
N ARG A 61 7.63 4.38 3.95
CA ARG A 61 7.35 4.72 2.54
C ARG A 61 7.39 3.50 1.61
#